data_AF-A0A520CTR9-F1
#
_entry.id   AF-A0A520CTR9-F1
#
_cell.length_a   1.000
_cell.length_b   1.000
_cell.length_c   1.000
_cell.angle_alpha   90.00
_cell.angle_beta   90.00
_cell.angle_gamma   90.00
#
_symmetry.space_group_name_H-M   'P 1'
#
loop_
_entity.id
_entity.type
_entity.pdbx_description
1 polymer ?
#
loop_
_entity_poly.entity_id
_entity_poly.type
_entity_poly.pdbx_seq_one_letter_code
_entity_poly.pdbx_strand_id
1 'polypeptide(L)'
;MVNLAQNRFVIDKKSKWFVAAIITTLSTTSYLALLIIVLMYYRANGGKFSKIIFIGGPMMVALAFNLPFLFDKITKMYVHDMNDVDNIQFLSEYYLENGGELPLNRFSSAVYLWELFGIHLLWGVSNPYQDTVTILKNVNISNGIIDFCAKFGVMGLSYLLYCFGKFYNLYVKSAELTFYSVIILLTLSFGEPILILPISLIFLFVNYYVNEEDMVYDDRVYEEQLQLN
;
A
#
# COMPACT_ATOMS: atom_id res chain seq x y z
N MET A 1 2.89 9.40 6.11
CA MET A 1 2.41 8.93 7.43
C MET A 1 3.45 9.04 8.54
N VAL A 2 4.66 8.47 8.41
CA VAL A 2 5.70 8.50 9.45
C VAL A 2 6.10 9.93 9.82
N ASN A 3 6.33 10.80 8.85
CA ASN A 3 6.64 12.22 9.10
C ASN A 3 5.52 12.94 9.89
N LEU A 4 4.25 12.61 9.63
CA LEU A 4 3.12 13.19 10.36
C LEU A 4 3.08 12.65 11.81
N ALA A 5 3.38 11.37 12.02
CA ALA A 5 3.45 10.80 13.36
C ALA A 5 4.58 11.45 14.18
N GLN A 6 5.77 11.59 13.59
CA GLN A 6 6.93 12.21 14.25
C GLN A 6 6.70 13.69 14.57
N ASN A 7 5.96 14.42 13.72
CA ASN A 7 5.69 15.85 13.91
C ASN A 7 4.32 16.13 14.53
N ARG A 8 3.77 15.20 15.32
CA ARG A 8 2.48 15.35 16.03
C ARG A 8 1.35 15.90 15.16
N PHE A 9 1.28 15.44 13.91
CA PHE A 9 0.30 15.87 12.91
C PHE A 9 0.29 17.38 12.65
N VAL A 10 1.47 18.00 12.66
CA VAL A 10 1.72 19.37 12.17
C VAL A 10 2.26 19.32 10.73
N ILE A 11 1.71 20.16 9.85
CA ILE A 11 2.14 20.24 8.44
C ILE A 11 3.37 21.12 8.31
N ASP A 12 4.52 20.44 8.22
CA ASP A 12 5.82 21.03 7.95
C ASP A 12 6.11 21.13 6.44
N LYS A 13 7.23 21.77 6.10
CA LYS A 13 7.69 21.94 4.70
C LYS A 13 7.84 20.59 3.99
N LYS A 14 8.29 19.52 4.68
CA LYS A 14 8.44 18.20 4.07
C LYS A 14 7.09 17.58 3.72
N SER A 15 6.11 17.67 4.63
CA SER A 15 4.75 17.20 4.37
C SER A 15 4.13 17.87 3.13
N LYS A 16 4.38 19.17 2.92
CA LYS A 16 3.92 19.89 1.72
C LYS A 16 4.51 19.31 0.42
N TRP A 17 5.81 19.04 0.41
CA TRP A 17 6.47 18.40 -0.73
C TRP A 17 5.96 16.99 -1.01
N PHE A 18 5.70 16.19 0.03
CA PHE A 18 5.13 14.86 -0.14
C PHE A 18 3.71 14.91 -0.71
N VAL A 19 2.86 15.83 -0.25
CA VAL A 19 1.51 16.00 -0.79
C VAL A 19 1.58 16.42 -2.27
N ALA A 20 2.44 17.38 -2.61
CA ALA A 20 2.65 17.81 -3.99
C ALA A 20 3.11 16.64 -4.88
N ALA A 21 4.10 15.86 -4.42
CA ALA A 21 4.60 14.69 -5.15
C ALA A 21 3.50 13.66 -5.40
N ILE A 22 2.66 13.36 -4.39
CA ILE A 22 1.52 12.44 -4.54
C ILE A 22 0.54 12.97 -5.59
N ILE A 23 0.18 14.25 -5.51
CA ILE A 23 -0.76 14.88 -6.45
C ILE A 23 -0.27 14.73 -7.90
N THR A 24 1.04 14.86 -8.15
CA THR A 24 1.63 14.74 -9.49
C THR A 24 1.78 13.31 -10.01
N THR A 25 1.61 12.28 -9.16
CA THR A 25 1.82 10.88 -9.59
C THR A 25 0.75 10.33 -10.54
N LEU A 26 -0.43 10.97 -10.64
CA LEU A 26 -1.57 10.47 -11.43
C LEU A 26 -1.90 8.97 -11.15
N SER A 27 -1.69 8.53 -9.91
CA SER A 27 -1.93 7.15 -9.48
C SER A 27 -3.17 7.04 -8.60
N THR A 28 -4.13 6.19 -9.02
CA THR A 28 -5.39 5.93 -8.29
C THR A 28 -5.13 5.47 -6.86
N THR A 29 -4.16 4.58 -6.65
CA THR A 29 -3.82 4.06 -5.32
C THR A 29 -3.16 5.12 -4.45
N SER A 30 -2.31 5.98 -5.01
CA SER A 30 -1.71 7.11 -4.30
C SER A 30 -2.75 8.15 -3.89
N TYR A 31 -3.75 8.42 -4.72
CA TYR A 31 -4.85 9.32 -4.38
C TYR A 31 -5.78 8.75 -3.31
N LEU A 32 -6.08 7.45 -3.36
CA LEU A 32 -6.83 6.78 -2.31
C LEU A 32 -6.06 6.80 -0.97
N ALA A 33 -4.75 6.54 -1.00
CA ALA A 33 -3.89 6.66 0.17
C ALA A 33 -3.86 8.11 0.72
N LEU A 34 -3.80 9.12 -0.15
CA LEU A 34 -3.86 10.52 0.25
C LEU A 34 -5.20 10.88 0.91
N LEU A 35 -6.33 10.35 0.41
CA LEU A 35 -7.65 10.50 1.02
C LEU A 35 -7.65 9.96 2.44
N ILE A 36 -7.09 8.77 2.66
CA ILE A 36 -6.99 8.17 3.99
C ILE A 36 -6.07 9.00 4.89
N ILE A 37 -4.95 9.53 4.36
CA ILE A 37 -4.05 10.45 5.11
C ILE A 37 -4.81 11.72 5.53
N VAL A 38 -5.65 12.28 4.66
CA VAL A 38 -6.49 13.45 4.96
C VAL A 38 -7.46 13.14 6.11
N LEU A 39 -8.13 11.98 6.09
CA LEU A 39 -9.00 11.53 7.17
C LEU A 39 -8.23 11.30 8.47
N MET A 40 -7.07 10.65 8.39
CA MET A 40 -6.19 10.42 9.54
C MET A 40 -5.75 11.75 10.16
N TYR A 41 -5.34 12.73 9.34
CA TYR A 41 -4.96 14.07 9.78
C TYR A 41 -6.12 14.84 10.42
N TYR A 42 -7.33 14.72 9.85
CA TYR A 42 -8.55 15.29 10.40
C TYR A 42 -8.86 14.78 11.80
N ARG A 43 -8.81 13.45 11.98
CA ARG A 43 -9.09 12.79 13.25
C ARG A 43 -8.03 13.10 14.30
N ALA A 44 -6.75 13.08 13.92
CA ALA A 44 -5.65 13.46 14.81
C ALA A 44 -5.75 14.91 15.33
N ASN A 45 -6.35 15.81 14.55
CA ASN A 45 -6.53 17.22 14.92
C ASN A 45 -7.89 17.53 15.58
N GLY A 46 -8.59 16.52 16.10
CA GLY A 46 -9.85 16.69 16.83
C GLY A 46 -11.03 17.08 15.94
N GLY A 47 -11.00 16.75 14.65
CA GLY A 47 -12.16 16.92 13.77
C GLY A 47 -12.41 18.36 13.28
N LYS A 48 -11.38 19.23 13.27
CA LYS A 48 -11.51 20.62 12.83
C LYS A 48 -11.26 20.76 11.32
N PHE A 49 -12.31 21.09 10.55
CA PHE A 49 -12.25 21.23 9.09
C PHE A 49 -11.25 22.28 8.60
N SER A 50 -11.06 23.38 9.34
CA SER A 50 -10.14 24.47 8.97
C SER A 50 -8.71 24.01 8.72
N LYS A 51 -8.25 22.97 9.42
CA LYS A 51 -6.90 22.42 9.29
C LYS A 51 -6.75 21.47 8.09
N ILE A 52 -7.84 20.89 7.60
CA ILE A 52 -7.82 19.92 6.50
C ILE A 52 -7.69 20.61 5.15
N ILE A 53 -8.23 21.84 5.02
CA ILE A 53 -8.37 22.57 3.75
C ILE A 53 -7.04 22.63 2.98
N PHE A 54 -5.92 22.73 3.69
CA PHE A 54 -4.59 22.78 3.08
C PHE A 54 -4.18 21.50 2.34
N ILE A 55 -4.58 20.31 2.82
CA ILE A 55 -4.24 19.03 2.20
C ILE A 55 -5.42 18.53 1.35
N GLY A 56 -6.63 18.56 1.92
CA GLY A 56 -7.84 18.08 1.28
C GLY A 56 -8.28 18.94 0.10
N GLY A 57 -8.08 20.26 0.15
CA GLY A 57 -8.48 21.17 -0.93
C GLY A 57 -7.76 20.87 -2.25
N PRO A 58 -6.42 20.92 -2.30
CA PRO A 58 -5.65 20.58 -3.51
C PRO A 58 -5.91 19.16 -4.01
N MET A 59 -6.07 18.20 -3.08
CA MET A 59 -6.42 16.81 -3.42
C MET A 59 -7.79 16.72 -4.10
N MET A 60 -8.82 17.38 -3.56
CA MET A 60 -10.18 17.36 -4.13
C MET A 60 -10.21 18.02 -5.50
N VAL A 61 -9.47 19.11 -5.69
CA VAL A 61 -9.30 19.75 -7.01
C VAL A 61 -8.64 18.77 -7.99
N ALA A 62 -7.51 18.16 -7.60
CA ALA A 62 -6.82 17.18 -8.44
C ALA A 62 -7.72 15.99 -8.80
N LEU A 63 -8.47 15.45 -7.83
CA LEU A 63 -9.42 14.38 -8.07
C LEU A 63 -10.55 14.81 -9.00
N ALA A 64 -11.11 16.01 -8.83
CA ALA A 64 -12.20 16.49 -9.69
C ALA A 64 -11.76 16.60 -11.17
N PHE A 65 -10.54 17.07 -11.43
CA PHE A 65 -10.01 17.15 -12.79
C PHE A 65 -9.63 15.79 -13.38
N ASN A 66 -9.16 14.85 -12.55
CA ASN A 66 -8.70 13.54 -13.01
C ASN A 66 -9.76 12.44 -12.93
N LEU A 67 -10.91 12.69 -12.29
CA LEU A 67 -11.96 11.69 -12.05
C LEU A 67 -12.39 10.97 -13.33
N PRO A 68 -12.74 11.67 -14.43
CA PRO A 68 -13.20 11.01 -15.65
C PRO A 68 -12.13 10.08 -16.24
N PHE A 69 -10.88 10.52 -16.24
CA PHE A 69 -9.75 9.73 -16.70
C PHE A 69 -9.50 8.49 -15.82
N LEU A 70 -9.56 8.65 -14.50
CA LEU A 70 -9.38 7.54 -13.55
C LEU A 70 -10.51 6.51 -13.68
N PHE A 71 -11.76 6.94 -13.83
CA PHE A 71 -12.90 6.03 -14.03
C PHE A 71 -12.81 5.24 -15.33
N ASP A 72 -12.47 5.91 -16.43
CA ASP A 72 -12.27 5.25 -17.72
C ASP A 72 -11.12 4.23 -17.64
N LYS A 73 -10.02 4.60 -16.99
CA LYS A 73 -8.88 3.72 -16.74
C LYS A 73 -9.26 2.49 -15.91
N ILE A 74 -9.98 2.66 -14.81
CA ILE A 74 -10.43 1.55 -13.94
C ILE A 74 -11.35 0.62 -14.72
N THR A 75 -12.33 1.16 -15.44
CA THR A 75 -13.33 0.36 -16.16
C THR A 75 -12.70 -0.43 -17.29
N LYS A 76 -11.85 0.20 -18.10
CA LYS A 76 -11.11 -0.48 -19.18
C LYS A 76 -10.19 -1.56 -18.64
N MET A 77 -9.46 -1.26 -17.56
CA MET A 77 -8.58 -2.22 -16.92
C MET A 77 -9.36 -3.41 -16.36
N TYR A 78 -10.48 -3.18 -15.69
CA TYR A 78 -11.32 -4.26 -15.18
C TYR A 78 -11.85 -5.17 -16.30
N VAL A 79 -12.41 -4.59 -17.36
CA VAL A 79 -12.95 -5.37 -18.48
C VAL A 79 -11.85 -6.16 -19.19
N HIS A 80 -10.69 -5.55 -19.42
CA HIS A 80 -9.53 -6.21 -20.00
C HIS A 80 -9.03 -7.35 -19.10
N ASP A 81 -8.86 -7.09 -17.80
CA ASP A 81 -8.35 -8.05 -16.83
C ASP A 81 -9.27 -9.27 -16.69
N MET A 82 -10.60 -9.08 -16.72
CA MET A 82 -11.53 -10.22 -16.69
C MET A 82 -11.52 -10.99 -18.00
N ASN A 83 -11.44 -10.30 -19.13
CA ASN A 83 -11.32 -10.97 -20.43
C ASN A 83 -10.01 -11.78 -20.54
N ASP A 84 -8.91 -11.30 -19.97
CA ASP A 84 -7.64 -12.03 -19.91
C ASP A 84 -7.73 -13.30 -19.06
N VAL A 85 -8.43 -13.22 -17.91
CA VAL A 85 -8.65 -14.37 -17.03
C VAL A 85 -9.56 -15.40 -17.70
N ASP A 86 -10.66 -14.97 -18.31
CA ASP A 86 -11.63 -15.86 -18.99
C ASP A 86 -11.00 -16.60 -20.18
N ASN A 87 -10.07 -15.96 -20.89
CA ASN A 87 -9.40 -16.52 -22.08
C ASN A 87 -7.96 -16.97 -21.80
N ILE A 88 -7.59 -17.16 -20.53
CA ILE A 88 -6.19 -17.32 -20.12
C ILE A 88 -5.50 -18.50 -20.80
N GLN A 89 -6.23 -19.57 -21.10
CA GLN A 89 -5.67 -20.75 -21.76
C GLN A 89 -5.24 -20.42 -23.19
N PHE A 90 -6.15 -19.83 -23.98
CA PHE A 90 -5.86 -19.43 -25.37
C PHE A 90 -4.75 -18.37 -25.42
N LEU A 91 -4.81 -17.37 -24.56
CA LEU A 91 -3.79 -16.33 -24.45
C LEU A 91 -2.44 -16.92 -24.05
N SER A 92 -2.40 -17.82 -23.07
CA SER A 92 -1.14 -18.46 -22.65
C SER A 92 -0.48 -19.25 -23.77
N GLU A 93 -1.26 -20.00 -24.55
CA GLU A 93 -0.76 -20.79 -25.69
C GLU A 93 -0.21 -19.86 -26.78
N TYR A 94 -0.93 -18.79 -27.12
CA TYR A 94 -0.47 -17.79 -28.08
C TYR A 94 0.86 -17.13 -27.65
N TYR A 95 0.99 -16.72 -26.39
CA TYR A 95 2.22 -16.11 -25.89
C TYR A 95 3.38 -17.11 -25.86
N LEU A 96 3.13 -18.36 -25.47
CA LEU A 96 4.12 -19.43 -25.47
C LEU A 96 4.65 -19.72 -26.89
N GLU A 97 3.76 -19.83 -27.88
CA GLU A 97 4.14 -20.03 -29.28
C GLU A 97 4.99 -18.88 -29.85
N ASN A 98 4.80 -17.67 -29.33
CA ASN A 98 5.58 -16.48 -29.71
C ASN A 98 6.79 -16.22 -28.80
N GLY A 99 7.14 -17.15 -27.91
CA GLY A 99 8.32 -17.06 -27.04
C GLY A 99 8.24 -16.00 -25.93
N GLY A 100 7.04 -15.60 -25.52
CA GLY A 100 6.80 -14.65 -24.43
C GLY A 100 5.93 -15.24 -23.32
N GLU A 101 5.74 -14.49 -22.24
CA GLU A 101 4.80 -14.81 -21.14
C GLU A 101 3.59 -13.89 -21.22
N LEU A 102 2.40 -14.38 -20.85
CA LEU A 102 1.21 -13.52 -20.74
C LEU A 102 1.35 -12.60 -19.52
N PRO A 103 1.46 -11.27 -19.68
CA PRO A 103 1.55 -10.37 -18.54
C PRO A 103 0.17 -10.12 -17.94
N LEU A 104 -0.06 -10.54 -16.70
CA LEU A 104 -1.29 -10.18 -15.99
C LEU A 104 -1.12 -8.89 -15.20
N ASN A 105 -2.14 -8.03 -15.27
CA ASN A 105 -2.30 -6.91 -14.36
C ASN A 105 -2.56 -7.38 -12.92
N ARG A 106 -2.50 -6.45 -11.97
CA ARG A 106 -2.58 -6.78 -10.53
C ARG A 106 -3.91 -7.39 -10.11
N PHE A 107 -5.00 -6.98 -10.74
CA PHE A 107 -6.32 -7.50 -10.44
C PHE A 107 -6.51 -8.88 -11.08
N SER A 108 -6.20 -9.06 -12.37
CA SER A 108 -6.22 -10.39 -13.01
C SER A 108 -5.25 -11.37 -12.35
N SER A 109 -4.07 -10.92 -11.91
CA SER A 109 -3.13 -11.71 -11.11
C SER A 109 -3.74 -12.18 -9.78
N ALA A 110 -4.51 -11.32 -9.11
CA ALA A 110 -5.19 -11.65 -7.86
C ALA A 110 -6.25 -12.74 -8.06
N VAL A 111 -7.10 -12.55 -9.07
CA VAL A 111 -8.16 -13.51 -9.40
C VAL A 111 -7.56 -14.84 -9.84
N TYR A 112 -6.58 -14.80 -10.74
CA TYR A 112 -5.92 -16.00 -11.24
C TYR A 112 -5.24 -16.82 -10.13
N LEU A 113 -4.50 -16.17 -9.22
CA LEU A 113 -3.87 -16.88 -8.11
C LEU A 113 -4.90 -17.44 -7.12
N TRP A 114 -6.01 -16.73 -6.92
CA TRP A 114 -7.11 -17.23 -6.10
C TRP A 114 -7.77 -18.47 -6.72
N GLU A 115 -7.99 -18.49 -8.02
CA GLU A 115 -8.53 -19.67 -8.72
C GLU A 115 -7.56 -20.85 -8.69
N LEU A 116 -6.25 -20.58 -8.81
CA LEU A 116 -5.24 -21.64 -8.86
C LEU A 116 -4.97 -22.28 -7.49
N PHE A 117 -4.84 -21.47 -6.45
CA PHE A 117 -4.40 -21.93 -5.12
C PHE A 117 -5.52 -21.95 -4.07
N GLY A 118 -6.58 -21.14 -4.27
CA GLY A 118 -7.73 -21.06 -3.39
C GLY A 118 -7.35 -20.89 -1.92
N ILE A 119 -7.82 -21.79 -1.07
CA ILE A 119 -7.61 -21.74 0.38
C ILE A 119 -6.12 -21.86 0.78
N HIS A 120 -5.26 -22.41 -0.08
CA HIS A 120 -3.83 -22.51 0.21
C HIS A 120 -3.17 -21.13 0.31
N LEU A 121 -3.75 -20.09 -0.29
CA LEU A 121 -3.30 -18.70 -0.11
C LEU A 121 -3.44 -18.18 1.32
N LEU A 122 -4.22 -18.84 2.19
CA LEU A 122 -4.24 -18.47 3.61
C LEU A 122 -2.89 -18.71 4.29
N TRP A 123 -2.25 -19.83 3.95
CA TRP A 123 -0.95 -20.24 4.50
C TRP A 123 0.23 -19.83 3.62
N GLY A 124 -0.02 -19.60 2.33
CA GLY A 124 1.01 -19.36 1.33
C GLY A 124 1.46 -20.67 0.69
N VAL A 125 1.93 -20.57 -0.55
CA VAL A 125 2.40 -21.65 -1.41
C VAL A 125 3.92 -21.60 -1.65
N SER A 126 4.63 -20.72 -0.94
CA SER A 126 6.09 -20.53 -0.97
C SER A 126 6.63 -19.93 -2.28
N ASN A 127 7.88 -19.47 -2.28
CA ASN A 127 8.55 -18.84 -3.44
C ASN A 127 8.51 -19.65 -4.75
N PRO A 128 8.61 -21.00 -4.76
CA PRO A 128 8.58 -21.79 -6.00
C PRO A 128 7.25 -21.74 -6.76
N TYR A 129 6.23 -21.08 -6.20
CA TYR A 129 4.95 -20.92 -6.89
C TYR A 129 5.11 -20.17 -8.21
N GLN A 130 6.09 -19.25 -8.32
CA GLN A 130 6.34 -18.50 -9.56
C GLN A 130 6.74 -19.45 -10.69
N ASP A 131 7.68 -20.37 -10.43
CA ASP A 131 8.07 -21.39 -11.40
C ASP A 131 6.90 -22.34 -11.73
N THR A 132 6.12 -22.70 -10.71
CA THR A 132 4.96 -23.59 -10.88
C THR A 132 3.89 -22.96 -11.77
N VAL A 133 3.60 -21.67 -11.58
CA VAL A 133 2.64 -20.89 -12.39
C VAL A 133 3.12 -20.73 -13.82
N THR A 134 4.40 -20.41 -14.02
CA THR A 134 4.99 -20.27 -15.36
C THR A 134 5.01 -21.62 -16.09
N ILE A 135 5.25 -22.73 -15.40
CA ILE A 135 5.18 -24.08 -16.01
C ILE A 135 3.75 -24.46 -16.39
N LEU A 136 2.75 -24.10 -15.55
CA LEU A 136 1.36 -24.47 -15.78
C LEU A 136 0.69 -23.70 -16.92
N LYS A 137 0.94 -22.40 -17.04
CA LYS A 137 0.27 -21.53 -18.04
C LYS A 137 1.15 -20.40 -18.61
N ASN A 138 2.47 -20.41 -18.40
CA ASN A 138 3.38 -19.38 -18.95
C ASN A 138 2.91 -17.93 -18.72
N VAL A 139 2.46 -17.66 -17.49
CA VAL A 139 1.87 -16.39 -17.06
C VAL A 139 2.83 -15.64 -16.16
N ASN A 140 3.01 -14.34 -16.42
CA ASN A 140 3.76 -13.44 -15.56
C ASN A 140 2.82 -12.73 -14.56
N ILE A 141 2.98 -13.05 -13.28
CA ILE A 141 2.16 -12.51 -12.19
C ILE A 141 2.67 -11.14 -11.77
N SER A 142 1.74 -10.20 -11.60
CA SER A 142 2.06 -8.86 -11.14
C SER A 142 2.61 -8.86 -9.71
N ASN A 143 3.77 -8.23 -9.53
CA ASN A 143 4.37 -8.04 -8.22
C ASN A 143 3.50 -7.09 -7.37
N GLY A 144 3.20 -7.48 -6.13
CA GLY A 144 2.42 -6.66 -5.20
C GLY A 144 2.02 -7.43 -3.93
N ILE A 145 0.99 -6.95 -3.23
CA ILE A 145 0.47 -7.62 -2.03
C ILE A 145 -0.01 -9.06 -2.29
N ILE A 146 -0.47 -9.34 -3.50
CA ILE A 146 -0.92 -10.68 -3.90
C ILE A 146 0.28 -11.63 -4.05
N ASP A 147 1.39 -11.18 -4.64
CA ASP A 147 2.64 -11.97 -4.67
C ASP A 147 3.13 -12.27 -3.24
N PHE A 148 3.01 -11.29 -2.33
CA PHE A 148 3.32 -11.52 -0.92
C PHE A 148 2.39 -12.58 -0.30
N CYS A 149 1.08 -12.50 -0.55
CA CYS A 149 0.11 -13.52 -0.08
C CYS A 149 0.38 -14.90 -0.69
N ALA A 150 0.79 -14.98 -1.96
CA ALA A 150 1.17 -16.25 -2.55
C ALA A 150 2.41 -16.85 -1.86
N LYS A 151 3.40 -16.03 -1.50
CA LYS A 151 4.63 -16.49 -0.84
C LYS A 151 4.43 -16.87 0.63
N PHE A 152 3.80 -15.99 1.40
CA PHE A 152 3.77 -16.05 2.87
C PHE A 152 2.37 -16.24 3.46
N GLY A 153 1.35 -16.27 2.60
CA GLY A 153 -0.04 -16.40 3.01
C GLY A 153 -0.66 -15.12 3.55
N VAL A 154 -1.98 -15.15 3.68
CA VAL A 154 -2.75 -14.13 4.42
C VAL A 154 -2.31 -14.08 5.89
N MET A 155 -1.86 -15.20 6.46
CA MET A 155 -1.31 -15.26 7.82
C MET A 155 0.00 -14.45 7.94
N GLY A 156 0.93 -14.62 6.98
CA GLY A 156 2.15 -13.84 6.93
C GLY A 156 1.87 -12.35 6.73
N LEU A 157 0.90 -12.02 5.87
CA LEU A 157 0.47 -10.63 5.68
C LEU A 157 -0.11 -10.06 6.97
N SER A 158 -0.99 -10.80 7.65
CA SER A 158 -1.59 -10.37 8.93
C SER A 158 -0.53 -10.09 9.98
N TYR A 159 0.50 -10.95 10.07
CA TYR A 159 1.63 -10.74 10.98
C TYR A 159 2.44 -9.50 10.61
N LEU A 160 2.71 -9.27 9.32
CA LEU A 160 3.39 -8.06 8.85
C LEU A 160 2.60 -6.79 9.23
N LEU A 161 1.28 -6.78 8.99
CA LEU A 161 0.42 -5.64 9.33
C LEU A 161 0.38 -5.41 10.84
N TYR A 162 0.40 -6.49 11.64
CA TYR A 162 0.52 -6.40 13.09
C TYR A 162 1.84 -5.77 13.53
N CYS A 163 2.98 -6.24 13.02
CA CYS A 163 4.30 -5.67 13.34
C CYS A 163 4.39 -4.19 12.96
N PHE A 164 3.90 -3.84 11.78
CA PHE A 164 3.82 -2.47 11.31
C PHE A 164 2.90 -1.60 12.18
N GLY A 165 1.72 -2.11 12.51
CA GLY A 165 0.77 -1.43 13.38
C GLY A 165 1.36 -1.18 14.77
N LYS A 166 2.01 -2.19 15.37
CA LYS A 166 2.72 -2.07 16.65
C LYS A 166 3.77 -0.96 16.57
N PHE A 167 4.62 -0.97 15.54
CA PHE A 167 5.63 0.07 15.33
C PHE A 167 5.01 1.47 15.22
N TYR A 168 3.97 1.64 14.40
CA TYR A 168 3.36 2.96 14.22
C TYR A 168 2.66 3.46 15.49
N ASN A 169 2.09 2.54 16.28
CA ASN A 169 1.46 2.87 17.56
C ASN A 169 2.45 3.48 18.56
N LEU A 170 3.74 3.12 18.51
CA LEU A 170 4.77 3.71 19.38
C LEU A 170 4.84 5.25 19.27
N TYR A 171 4.65 5.78 18.06
CA TYR A 171 4.72 7.22 17.80
C TYR A 171 3.41 7.95 18.10
N VAL A 172 2.28 7.32 17.81
CA VAL A 172 0.99 8.01 17.80
C VAL A 172 0.12 7.70 19.03
N LYS A 173 0.36 6.56 19.69
CA LYS A 173 -0.34 6.08 20.90
C LYS A 173 -1.89 6.12 20.76
N SER A 174 -2.39 5.91 19.54
CA SER A 174 -3.82 5.91 19.23
C SER A 174 -4.15 4.77 18.27
N ALA A 175 -4.99 3.84 18.74
CA ALA A 175 -5.44 2.68 17.96
C ALA A 175 -6.15 3.09 16.66
N GLU A 176 -6.94 4.16 16.69
CA GLU A 176 -7.65 4.69 15.52
C GLU A 176 -6.66 5.14 14.42
N LEU A 177 -5.61 5.88 14.82
CA LEU A 177 -4.61 6.39 13.88
C LEU A 177 -3.68 5.29 13.36
N THR A 178 -3.39 4.28 14.20
CA THR A 178 -2.72 3.04 13.77
C THR A 178 -3.54 2.26 12.74
N PHE A 179 -4.86 2.20 12.92
CA PHE A 179 -5.72 1.53 11.94
C PHE A 179 -5.67 2.23 10.57
N TYR A 180 -5.75 3.57 10.56
CA TYR A 180 -5.58 4.34 9.32
C TYR A 180 -4.22 4.07 8.65
N SER A 181 -3.12 3.99 9.40
CA SER A 181 -1.82 3.72 8.81
C SER A 181 -1.75 2.34 8.16
N VAL A 182 -2.37 1.32 8.76
CA VAL A 182 -2.45 -0.04 8.19
C VAL A 182 -3.22 -0.04 6.87
N ILE A 183 -4.35 0.67 6.79
CA ILE A 183 -5.10 0.81 5.53
C ILE A 183 -4.28 1.55 4.46
N ILE A 184 -3.55 2.60 4.83
CA ILE A 184 -2.66 3.32 3.91
C ILE A 184 -1.61 2.36 3.35
N LEU A 185 -0.98 1.56 4.21
CA LEU A 185 0.01 0.57 3.79
C LEU A 185 -0.61 -0.44 2.81
N LEU A 186 -1.73 -1.06 3.15
CA LEU A 186 -2.44 -2.00 2.26
C LEU A 186 -2.75 -1.39 0.89
N THR A 187 -3.26 -0.16 0.89
CA THR A 187 -3.61 0.57 -0.34
C THR A 187 -2.39 0.79 -1.24
N LEU A 188 -1.27 1.22 -0.65
CA LEU A 188 -0.03 1.46 -1.38
C LEU A 188 0.64 0.15 -1.81
N SER A 189 0.57 -0.89 -0.99
CA SER A 189 1.11 -2.23 -1.27
C SER A 189 0.37 -2.97 -2.38
N PHE A 190 -0.90 -2.65 -2.62
CA PHE A 190 -1.61 -3.08 -3.82
C PHE A 190 -1.12 -2.33 -5.07
N GLY A 191 -0.71 -1.06 -4.91
CA GLY A 191 -0.31 -0.18 -6.00
C GLY A 191 1.16 -0.23 -6.39
N GLU A 192 2.07 -0.63 -5.51
CA GLU A 192 3.52 -0.57 -5.78
C GLU A 192 4.27 -1.75 -5.13
N PRO A 193 4.81 -2.70 -5.92
CA PRO A 193 5.55 -3.85 -5.40
C PRO A 193 6.85 -3.52 -4.67
N ILE A 194 7.53 -2.45 -5.11
CA ILE A 194 8.89 -2.11 -4.68
C ILE A 194 8.97 -1.84 -3.17
N LEU A 195 7.88 -1.41 -2.55
CA LEU A 195 7.88 -1.05 -1.15
C LEU A 195 7.65 -2.24 -0.22
N ILE A 196 7.05 -3.34 -0.67
CA ILE A 196 6.59 -4.39 0.25
C ILE A 196 7.74 -5.15 0.90
N LEU A 197 8.78 -5.49 0.14
CA LEU A 197 9.94 -6.24 0.65
C LEU A 197 10.79 -5.42 1.63
N PRO A 198 11.26 -4.19 1.30
CA PRO A 198 12.02 -3.39 2.26
C PRO A 198 11.20 -2.99 3.49
N ILE A 199 9.91 -2.70 3.36
CA ILE A 199 9.00 -2.47 4.50
C ILE A 199 8.92 -3.73 5.36
N SER A 200 8.74 -4.91 4.75
CA SER A 200 8.69 -6.17 5.47
C SER A 200 9.95 -6.42 6.27
N LEU A 201 11.12 -6.24 5.65
CA LEU A 201 12.40 -6.40 6.34
C LEU A 201 12.57 -5.38 7.46
N ILE A 202 12.27 -4.10 7.22
CA ILE A 202 12.35 -3.06 8.25
C ILE A 202 11.48 -3.45 9.45
N PHE A 203 10.19 -3.77 9.25
CA PHE A 203 9.27 -3.98 10.37
C PHE A 203 9.39 -5.36 11.04
N LEU A 204 9.82 -6.39 10.31
CA LEU A 204 10.13 -7.69 10.92
C LEU A 204 11.33 -7.59 11.86
N PHE A 205 12.35 -6.80 11.49
CA PHE A 205 13.60 -6.72 12.24
C PHE A 205 13.69 -5.51 13.18
N VAL A 206 12.83 -4.49 13.06
CA VAL A 206 12.90 -3.30 13.93
C VAL A 206 12.80 -3.66 15.41
N ASN A 207 11.96 -4.63 15.75
CA ASN A 207 11.77 -5.09 17.14
C ASN A 207 12.96 -5.91 17.66
N TYR A 208 13.84 -6.42 16.79
CA TYR A 208 15.05 -7.16 17.19
C TYR A 208 16.25 -6.23 17.43
N TYR A 209 16.27 -5.06 16.80
CA TYR A 209 17.40 -4.13 16.86
C TYR A 209 17.17 -2.90 17.72
N VAL A 210 15.94 -2.68 18.20
CA VAL A 210 15.61 -1.51 19.02
C VAL A 210 14.84 -1.96 20.26
N ASN A 211 15.38 -1.65 21.44
CA ASN A 211 14.65 -1.86 22.70
C ASN A 211 13.43 -0.93 22.74
N GLU A 212 12.32 -1.40 23.33
CA GLU A 212 11.10 -0.59 23.46
C GLU A 212 11.37 0.73 24.21
N GLU A 213 12.34 0.75 25.13
CA GLU A 213 12.80 1.94 25.87
C GLU A 213 13.50 2.97 24.97
N ASP A 214 14.27 2.53 23.97
CA ASP A 214 14.96 3.40 23.01
C ASP A 214 14.01 3.97 21.94
N MET A 215 12.82 3.38 21.79
CA MET A 215 11.76 3.84 20.87
C MET A 215 10.75 4.80 21.51
N VAL A 216 10.86 5.07 22.82
CA VAL A 216 10.00 6.03 23.49
C VAL A 216 10.43 7.44 23.07
N TYR A 217 9.62 8.08 22.22
CA TYR A 217 9.78 9.49 21.90
C TYR A 217 9.61 10.33 23.17
N ASP A 218 10.68 10.96 23.65
CA ASP A 218 10.68 11.82 24.84
C ASP A 218 10.00 13.16 24.52
N ASP A 219 8.82 13.39 25.11
CA ASP A 219 8.04 14.60 24.94
C ASP A 219 8.81 15.88 25.32
N ARG A 220 9.85 15.77 26.16
CA ARG A 220 10.68 16.90 26.63
C ARG A 220 11.58 17.48 25.53
N VAL A 221 12.11 16.64 24.65
CA VAL A 221 13.02 17.08 23.56
C VAL A 221 12.28 17.92 22.52
N TYR A 222 10.98 17.66 22.32
CA TYR A 222 10.14 18.44 21.40
C TYR A 222 9.78 19.82 21.96
N GLU A 223 9.54 19.94 23.26
CA GLU A 223 9.25 21.23 23.88
C GLU A 223 10.47 22.17 23.83
N GLU A 224 11.69 21.65 23.99
CA GLU A 224 12.90 22.43 23.81
C GLU A 224 13.06 22.94 22.36
N GLN A 225 12.71 22.12 21.36
CA GLN A 225 12.78 22.52 19.94
C GLN A 225 11.71 23.55 19.53
N LEU A 226 10.56 23.56 20.21
CA LEU A 226 9.52 24.58 20.04
C LEU A 226 9.87 25.91 20.70
N GLN A 227 10.72 25.91 21.72
CA GLN A 227 11.20 27.14 22.36
C GLN A 227 12.38 27.79 21.60
N LEU A 228 13.01 27.05 20.69
CA LEU A 228 14.16 27.50 19.90
C LEU A 228 13.82 27.97 18.47
N ASN A 229 12.54 27.90 18.06
CA ASN A 229 12.04 28.42 16.78
C ASN A 229 10.96 29.48 17.00
#